data_AF-A0ABD3IQW2-F1
#
_entry.id   AF-A0ABD3IQW2-F1
#
_cell.length_a   1.000
_cell.length_b   1.000
_cell.length_c   1.000
_cell.angle_alpha   90.00
_cell.angle_beta   90.00
_cell.angle_gamma   90.00
#
_symmetry.space_group_name_H-M   'P 1'
#
loop_
_entity.id
_entity.type
_entity.pdbx_description
1 polymer ?
#
loop_
_entity_poly.entity_id
_entity_poly.type
_entity_poly.pdbx_seq_one_letter_code
_entity_poly.pdbx_strand_id
1 'polypeptide(L)'
;MVGMEKHLLFLSFLLLFSFVHPRFASAEGTNDRSEQWGYVEVRPGAHLFWWLYRSSYRVEDPSKPWPVLLWLQGGPGGSSVGFGNFGEIGPLDENLQPRNFTWLRKADLLFVDSPVATGFSYVEDESLVVKTDYEAAADLTTLLIELFNGNETLQKSPLYIFAESYGGKFASALGLTALEAIEAGKLKAQLGGVALGDSWISPEDYVVCDLQPLKDLFVLHNEDSHFCLVTHCCICTIMKFSWGPVLKVMSRIDENGLNQSNSLALKIQQQLAEGKLENATATWSDLERVILLYSNNVDFYNFLLDYESNSAAVTESRIRSNRYIERTSTGAGAANGGLGNLMNGPIRKKLKIIPVNVTWQGQGSLVSAAFVGDFMKPRIEEVDKLLAKGVNVTVYNGQVRISP
;
A
#
# COMPACT_ATOMS: atom_id res chain seq x y z
N MET A 1 14.17 -67.82 48.61
CA MET A 1 13.98 -66.46 49.18
C MET A 1 14.08 -65.46 48.04
N VAL A 2 12.98 -64.75 47.87
CA VAL A 2 12.67 -63.56 47.05
C VAL A 2 13.85 -62.84 46.37
N GLY A 3 13.67 -62.47 45.09
CA GLY A 3 14.51 -61.47 44.42
C GLY A 3 14.35 -61.44 42.90
N MET A 4 13.13 -61.14 42.41
CA MET A 4 12.82 -59.98 41.55
C MET A 4 13.29 -60.03 40.09
N GLU A 5 12.31 -60.32 39.23
CA GLU A 5 12.25 -60.02 37.81
C GLU A 5 12.62 -58.57 37.48
N LYS A 6 13.30 -58.34 36.35
CA LYS A 6 12.98 -57.23 35.43
C LYS A 6 13.19 -57.67 33.98
N HIS A 7 12.07 -57.84 33.30
CA HIS A 7 11.95 -57.99 31.86
C HIS A 7 12.46 -56.74 31.13
N LEU A 8 13.26 -56.97 30.10
CA LEU A 8 13.74 -55.97 29.14
C LEU A 8 12.61 -55.72 28.11
N LEU A 9 11.83 -54.66 28.28
CA LEU A 9 10.89 -54.19 27.26
C LEU A 9 11.58 -53.11 26.41
N PHE A 10 11.81 -53.46 25.13
CA PHE A 10 12.20 -52.54 24.07
C PHE A 10 11.03 -51.58 23.78
N LEU A 11 11.15 -50.32 24.15
CA LEU A 11 10.28 -49.23 23.71
C LEU A 11 11.01 -48.47 22.60
N SER A 12 10.67 -48.75 21.34
CA SER A 12 11.09 -47.94 20.21
C SER A 12 10.36 -46.61 20.23
N PHE A 13 11.01 -45.56 20.74
CA PHE A 13 10.51 -44.20 20.60
C PHE A 13 10.97 -43.66 19.23
N LEU A 14 10.07 -43.68 18.25
CA LEU A 14 10.22 -42.92 17.00
C LEU A 14 10.15 -41.43 17.36
N LEU A 15 11.31 -40.81 17.58
CA LEU A 15 11.45 -39.37 17.58
C LEU A 15 11.23 -38.86 16.16
N LEU A 16 9.97 -38.53 15.83
CA LEU A 16 9.67 -37.56 14.80
C LEU A 16 10.27 -36.23 15.25
N PHE A 17 11.52 -35.98 14.85
CA PHE A 17 12.08 -34.64 14.88
C PHE A 17 11.29 -33.80 13.88
N SER A 18 10.27 -33.11 14.38
CA SER A 18 9.73 -31.92 13.73
C SER A 18 10.90 -30.96 13.58
N PHE A 19 11.48 -30.87 12.38
CA PHE A 19 12.40 -29.79 12.02
C PHE A 19 11.61 -28.48 11.98
N VAL A 20 11.28 -27.93 13.16
CA VAL A 20 11.00 -26.52 13.28
C VAL A 20 12.36 -25.85 13.21
N HIS A 21 12.82 -25.54 12.00
CA HIS A 21 13.89 -24.56 11.86
C HIS A 21 13.36 -23.28 12.49
N PRO A 22 14.03 -22.71 13.52
CA PRO A 22 13.69 -21.38 13.95
C PRO A 22 14.07 -20.45 12.79
N ARG A 23 13.07 -20.00 12.03
CA ARG A 23 13.22 -18.88 11.09
C ARG A 23 13.51 -17.65 11.92
N PHE A 24 14.78 -17.44 12.29
CA PHE A 24 15.19 -16.22 12.92
C PHE A 24 15.04 -15.10 11.89
N ALA A 25 14.05 -14.22 12.10
CA ALA A 25 14.05 -12.91 11.48
C ALA A 25 15.39 -12.25 11.78
N SER A 26 16.21 -12.02 10.74
CA SER A 26 17.46 -11.29 10.89
C SER A 26 17.07 -9.83 11.15
N ALA A 27 17.01 -9.47 12.43
CA ALA A 27 16.61 -8.15 12.88
C ALA A 27 17.81 -7.43 13.51
N GLU A 28 18.16 -6.28 12.95
CA GLU A 28 19.12 -5.34 13.49
C GLU A 28 18.38 -4.09 13.99
N GLY A 29 19.07 -3.22 14.72
CA GLY A 29 18.45 -2.00 15.21
C GLY A 29 19.43 -1.05 15.86
N THR A 30 18.94 0.12 16.26
CA THR A 30 19.73 1.07 17.04
C THR A 30 19.90 0.58 18.48
N ASN A 31 20.99 1.01 19.14
CA ASN A 31 21.31 0.60 20.51
C ASN A 31 20.22 0.98 21.53
N ASP A 32 19.54 2.11 21.30
CA ASP A 32 18.42 2.60 22.09
C ASP A 32 17.08 1.93 21.73
N ARG A 33 17.06 1.03 20.73
CA ARG A 33 15.90 0.31 20.21
C ARG A 33 14.79 1.22 19.65
N SER A 34 15.13 2.47 19.34
CA SER A 34 14.20 3.40 18.69
C SER A 34 13.91 3.00 17.25
N GLU A 35 14.82 2.27 16.62
CA GLU A 35 14.67 1.72 15.27
C GLU A 35 15.03 0.23 15.27
N GLN A 36 14.23 -0.57 14.58
CA GLN A 36 14.50 -1.98 14.31
C GLN A 36 14.17 -2.26 12.85
N TRP A 37 14.97 -3.06 12.17
CA TRP A 37 14.75 -3.42 10.77
C TRP A 37 15.24 -4.83 10.51
N GLY A 38 14.70 -5.46 9.49
CA GLY A 38 15.05 -6.85 9.22
C GLY A 38 14.40 -7.41 7.99
N TYR A 39 14.66 -8.70 7.79
CA TYR A 39 13.98 -9.52 6.79
C TYR A 39 13.14 -10.60 7.47
N VAL A 40 12.01 -10.91 6.86
CA VAL A 40 11.24 -12.14 7.12
C VAL A 40 11.17 -12.93 5.83
N GLU A 41 11.59 -14.20 5.90
CA GLU A 41 11.34 -15.17 4.82
C GLU A 41 9.88 -15.63 4.92
N VAL A 42 9.00 -14.99 4.15
CA VAL A 42 7.54 -15.21 4.20
C VAL A 42 7.13 -16.46 3.44
N ARG A 43 7.89 -16.81 2.40
CA ARG A 43 7.83 -18.09 1.68
C ARG A 43 9.27 -18.52 1.37
N PRO A 44 9.55 -19.82 1.16
CA PRO A 44 10.89 -20.27 0.78
C PRO A 44 11.47 -19.43 -0.36
N GLY A 45 12.59 -18.74 -0.11
CA GLY A 45 13.26 -17.87 -1.07
C GLY A 45 12.58 -16.52 -1.35
N ALA A 46 11.54 -16.13 -0.61
CA ALA A 46 10.85 -14.85 -0.75
C ALA A 46 10.93 -14.05 0.56
N HIS A 47 11.57 -12.88 0.50
CA HIS A 47 12.02 -12.14 1.68
C HIS A 47 11.45 -10.71 1.68
N LEU A 48 10.60 -10.40 2.67
CA LEU A 48 10.08 -9.05 2.89
C LEU A 48 11.00 -8.28 3.86
N PHE A 49 11.41 -7.08 3.44
CA PHE A 49 12.12 -6.12 4.27
C PHE A 49 11.13 -5.22 5.04
N TRP A 50 11.42 -4.99 6.31
CA TRP A 50 10.62 -4.14 7.19
C TRP A 50 11.50 -3.21 8.03
N TRP A 51 10.93 -2.07 8.41
CA TRP A 51 11.56 -1.09 9.30
C TRP A 51 10.53 -0.54 10.29
N LEU A 52 10.73 -0.84 11.57
CA LEU A 52 9.94 -0.37 12.70
C LEU A 52 10.64 0.81 13.40
N TYR A 53 9.89 1.90 13.60
CA TYR A 53 10.26 3.03 14.44
C TYR A 53 9.40 3.03 15.70
N ARG A 54 10.05 3.07 16.86
CA ARG A 54 9.41 3.29 18.17
C ARG A 54 9.32 4.78 18.45
N SER A 55 8.14 5.22 18.82
CA SER A 55 7.88 6.63 19.11
C SER A 55 8.53 7.06 20.42
N SER A 56 9.31 8.14 20.39
CA SER A 56 9.74 8.86 21.60
C SER A 56 8.60 9.64 22.27
N TYR A 57 7.44 9.77 21.63
CA TYR A 57 6.23 10.38 22.18
C TYR A 57 5.28 9.38 22.84
N ARG A 58 5.65 8.08 22.86
CA ARG A 58 4.83 7.02 23.44
C ARG A 58 4.49 7.33 24.89
N VAL A 59 3.21 7.27 25.20
CA VAL A 59 2.67 7.36 26.56
C VAL A 59 2.05 6.01 26.91
N GLU A 60 2.49 5.42 28.01
CA GLU A 60 1.91 4.18 28.52
C GLU A 60 0.60 4.49 29.25
N ASP A 61 -0.52 4.25 28.56
CA ASP A 61 -1.87 4.40 29.09
C ASP A 61 -2.69 3.14 28.74
N PRO A 62 -3.03 2.29 29.72
CA PRO A 62 -3.83 1.09 29.48
C PRO A 62 -5.22 1.37 28.89
N SER A 63 -5.80 2.55 29.13
CA SER A 63 -7.09 2.95 28.57
C SER A 63 -7.01 3.43 27.12
N LYS A 64 -5.81 3.81 26.69
CA LYS A 64 -5.51 4.30 25.35
C LYS A 64 -4.14 3.77 24.89
N PRO A 65 -4.05 2.46 24.60
CA PRO A 65 -2.79 1.84 24.25
C PRO A 65 -2.19 2.50 23.01
N TRP A 66 -0.87 2.73 23.05
CA TRP A 66 -0.16 3.35 21.95
C TRP A 66 -0.20 2.46 20.70
N PRO A 67 -0.66 2.94 19.54
CA PRO A 67 -0.86 2.09 18.36
C PRO A 67 0.46 1.81 17.61
N VAL A 68 0.43 0.75 16.82
CA VAL A 68 1.42 0.47 15.77
C VAL A 68 0.73 0.67 14.43
N LEU A 69 1.31 1.49 13.57
CA LEU A 69 0.78 1.79 12.24
C LEU A 69 1.66 1.14 11.19
N LEU A 70 1.12 0.15 10.48
CA LEU A 70 1.71 -0.39 9.26
C LEU A 70 1.39 0.55 8.09
N TRP A 71 2.40 0.99 7.36
CA TRP A 71 2.24 1.78 6.14
C TRP A 71 2.54 0.94 4.90
N LEU A 72 1.60 0.93 3.94
CA LEU A 72 1.72 0.26 2.65
C LEU A 72 1.62 1.28 1.51
N GLN A 73 2.71 1.41 0.77
CA GLN A 73 2.76 2.23 -0.44
C GLN A 73 2.00 1.61 -1.61
N GLY A 74 1.62 2.46 -2.59
CA GLY A 74 1.01 2.03 -3.85
C GLY A 74 1.99 1.58 -4.94
N GLY A 75 1.67 1.91 -6.19
CA GLY A 75 2.39 1.46 -7.38
C GLY A 75 1.47 0.71 -8.35
N PRO A 76 1.37 -0.64 -8.31
CA PRO A 76 1.94 -1.57 -7.32
C PRO A 76 3.47 -1.64 -7.31
N GLY A 77 4.02 -2.10 -6.19
CA GLY A 77 5.46 -2.29 -5.99
C GLY A 77 6.24 -1.04 -5.58
N GLY A 78 5.58 -0.01 -5.06
CA GLY A 78 6.23 1.15 -4.46
C GLY A 78 6.85 0.83 -3.10
N SER A 79 8.05 1.34 -2.83
CA SER A 79 8.74 1.10 -1.55
C SER A 79 8.15 1.97 -0.42
N SER A 80 7.51 1.35 0.57
CA SER A 80 7.07 2.00 1.81
C SER A 80 8.25 2.50 2.64
N VAL A 81 9.36 1.76 2.63
CA VAL A 81 10.57 2.11 3.40
C VAL A 81 11.31 3.29 2.78
N GLY A 82 11.19 3.50 1.48
CA GLY A 82 11.67 4.70 0.81
C GLY A 82 10.66 5.84 0.92
N PHE A 83 9.51 5.71 0.26
CA PHE A 83 8.54 6.79 0.09
C PHE A 83 7.78 7.12 1.37
N GLY A 84 7.08 6.14 1.97
CA GLY A 84 6.34 6.36 3.20
C GLY A 84 7.22 6.91 4.33
N ASN A 85 8.42 6.34 4.49
CA ASN A 85 9.35 6.75 5.53
C ASN A 85 10.03 8.11 5.24
N PHE A 86 10.85 8.20 4.18
CA PHE A 86 11.68 9.39 3.92
C PHE A 86 11.00 10.42 3.02
N GLY A 87 9.95 10.05 2.30
CA GLY A 87 9.17 10.94 1.46
C GLY A 87 8.02 11.63 2.23
N GLU A 88 7.40 10.92 3.17
CA GLU A 88 6.07 11.30 3.66
C GLU A 88 5.98 11.45 5.19
N ILE A 89 5.80 10.35 5.92
CA ILE A 89 5.30 10.34 7.31
C ILE A 89 6.35 9.95 8.37
N GLY A 90 7.51 9.45 7.95
CA GLY A 90 8.59 9.03 8.84
C GLY A 90 9.23 10.18 9.64
N PRO A 91 10.27 9.91 10.44
CA PRO A 91 10.92 10.93 11.27
C PRO A 91 11.80 11.91 10.49
N LEU A 92 12.44 11.43 9.41
CA LEU A 92 13.42 12.18 8.64
C LEU A 92 12.92 12.41 7.20
N ASP A 93 13.40 13.47 6.57
CA ASP A 93 13.20 13.71 5.14
C ASP A 93 14.29 13.03 4.28
N GLU A 94 14.23 13.24 2.96
CA GLU A 94 15.20 12.67 2.01
C GLU A 94 16.63 13.23 2.18
N ASN A 95 16.78 14.37 2.88
CA ASN A 95 18.06 14.97 3.23
C ASN A 95 18.53 14.54 4.63
N LEU A 96 17.86 13.54 5.22
CA LEU A 96 18.07 13.06 6.58
C LEU A 96 17.91 14.13 7.67
N GLN A 97 17.09 15.15 7.40
CA GLN A 97 16.74 16.17 8.37
C GLN A 97 15.45 15.80 9.11
N PRO A 98 15.33 16.12 10.41
CA PRO A 98 14.09 15.91 11.15
C PRO A 98 12.91 16.65 10.52
N ARG A 99 11.76 15.97 10.43
CA ARG A 99 10.52 16.57 9.95
C ARG A 99 9.80 17.34 11.06
N ASN A 100 9.23 18.49 10.71
CA ASN A 100 8.33 19.22 11.61
C ASN A 100 7.11 18.36 12.00
N PHE A 101 6.56 17.65 11.02
CA PHE A 101 5.41 16.77 11.16
C PHE A 101 5.80 15.33 10.79
N THR A 102 5.65 14.43 11.75
CA THR A 102 5.84 12.99 11.60
C THR A 102 4.70 12.27 12.30
N TRP A 103 4.28 11.13 11.75
CA TRP A 103 3.23 10.31 12.35
C TRP A 103 3.70 9.56 13.60
N LEU A 104 5.01 9.55 13.87
CA LEU A 104 5.56 9.07 15.15
C LEU A 104 4.97 9.81 16.36
N ARG A 105 4.42 11.02 16.19
CA ARG A 105 3.72 11.73 17.28
C ARG A 105 2.44 11.03 17.76
N LYS A 106 1.95 10.02 17.03
CA LYS A 106 0.66 9.34 17.29
C LYS A 106 0.74 7.81 17.30
N ALA A 107 1.77 7.22 16.71
CA ALA A 107 1.93 5.76 16.62
C ALA A 107 3.41 5.37 16.57
N ASP A 108 3.72 4.11 16.89
CA ASP A 108 4.93 3.45 16.36
C ASP A 108 4.70 3.21 14.85
N LEU A 109 5.72 3.40 14.00
CA LEU A 109 5.56 3.27 12.54
C LEU A 109 6.28 2.03 12.03
N LEU A 110 5.56 1.16 11.33
CA LEU A 110 6.09 -0.02 10.64
C LEU A 110 5.97 0.19 9.14
N PHE A 111 7.11 0.32 8.46
CA PHE A 111 7.18 0.37 7.01
C PHE A 111 7.57 -1.00 6.47
N VAL A 112 6.86 -1.48 5.45
CA VAL A 112 7.17 -2.76 4.78
C VAL A 112 7.25 -2.55 3.29
N ASP A 113 8.37 -2.94 2.70
CA ASP A 113 8.51 -2.96 1.24
C ASP A 113 7.75 -4.16 0.69
N SER A 114 6.56 -3.91 0.13
CA SER A 114 5.65 -4.97 -0.29
C SER A 114 5.04 -4.65 -1.65
N PRO A 115 4.78 -5.66 -2.49
CA PRO A 115 5.07 -7.09 -2.33
C PRO A 115 6.57 -7.45 -2.40
N VAL A 116 6.93 -8.73 -2.27
CA VAL A 116 8.30 -9.19 -2.55
C VAL A 116 8.77 -8.72 -3.94
N ALA A 117 10.07 -8.47 -4.09
CA ALA A 117 10.67 -7.75 -5.23
C ALA A 117 10.37 -6.24 -5.33
N THR A 118 9.95 -5.62 -4.22
CA THR A 118 9.79 -4.16 -4.06
C THR A 118 10.88 -3.60 -3.14
N GLY A 119 11.45 -2.43 -3.46
CA GLY A 119 12.36 -1.74 -2.54
C GLY A 119 13.58 -2.61 -2.19
N PHE A 120 13.75 -2.90 -0.91
CA PHE A 120 14.76 -3.85 -0.41
C PHE A 120 14.27 -5.29 -0.26
N SER A 121 12.96 -5.55 -0.41
CA SER A 121 12.41 -6.90 -0.45
C SER A 121 12.81 -7.60 -1.74
N TYR A 122 13.10 -8.90 -1.66
CA TYR A 122 13.63 -9.64 -2.79
C TYR A 122 13.12 -11.08 -2.83
N VAL A 123 13.31 -11.70 -3.99
CA VAL A 123 13.11 -13.13 -4.21
C VAL A 123 14.42 -13.72 -4.71
N GLU A 124 14.68 -14.97 -4.37
CA GLU A 124 15.84 -15.72 -4.87
C GLU A 124 15.61 -16.20 -6.32
N ASP A 125 14.35 -16.33 -6.73
CA ASP A 125 13.91 -16.70 -8.08
C ASP A 125 12.71 -15.83 -8.49
N GLU A 126 12.73 -15.27 -9.70
CA GLU A 126 11.66 -14.37 -10.20
C GLU A 126 10.29 -15.04 -10.29
N SER A 127 10.22 -16.37 -10.40
CA SER A 127 8.95 -17.12 -10.37
C SER A 127 8.20 -17.01 -9.04
N LEU A 128 8.89 -16.57 -7.97
CA LEU A 128 8.30 -16.37 -6.64
C LEU A 128 7.61 -15.00 -6.49
N VAL A 129 7.72 -14.11 -7.48
CA VAL A 129 6.99 -12.83 -7.48
C VAL A 129 5.49 -13.12 -7.49
N VAL A 130 4.78 -12.52 -6.53
CA VAL A 130 3.33 -12.67 -6.40
C VAL A 130 2.61 -11.96 -7.55
N LYS A 131 1.46 -12.50 -7.93
CA LYS A 131 0.67 -12.04 -9.08
C LYS A 131 -0.67 -11.44 -8.68
N THR A 132 -1.05 -11.57 -7.41
CA THR A 132 -2.35 -11.11 -6.91
C THR A 132 -2.22 -10.37 -5.58
N ASP A 133 -3.20 -9.51 -5.31
CA ASP A 133 -3.33 -8.78 -4.05
C ASP A 133 -3.44 -9.74 -2.85
N TYR A 134 -4.08 -10.90 -3.04
CA TYR A 134 -4.23 -11.92 -1.99
C TYR A 134 -2.93 -12.66 -1.66
N GLU A 135 -2.12 -12.98 -2.67
CA GLU A 135 -0.80 -13.57 -2.44
C GLU A 135 0.11 -12.58 -1.70
N ALA A 136 0.08 -11.30 -2.08
CA ALA A 136 0.80 -10.24 -1.36
C ALA A 136 0.29 -10.09 0.09
N ALA A 137 -1.03 -10.13 0.31
CA ALA A 137 -1.63 -10.08 1.64
C ALA A 137 -1.27 -11.31 2.51
N ALA A 138 -1.14 -12.50 1.91
CA ALA A 138 -0.70 -13.71 2.61
C ALA A 138 0.77 -13.61 3.06
N ASP A 139 1.64 -13.08 2.20
CA ASP A 139 3.04 -12.80 2.52
C ASP A 139 3.13 -11.77 3.66
N LEU A 140 2.37 -10.66 3.57
CA LEU A 140 2.28 -9.65 4.63
C LEU A 140 1.73 -10.20 5.95
N THR A 141 0.72 -11.06 5.90
CA THR A 141 0.18 -11.73 7.10
C THR A 141 1.24 -12.60 7.77
N THR A 142 2.04 -13.33 6.98
CA THR A 142 3.16 -14.13 7.50
C THR A 142 4.20 -13.24 8.18
N LEU A 143 4.53 -12.09 7.58
CA LEU A 143 5.41 -11.10 8.21
C LEU A 143 4.84 -10.59 9.54
N LEU A 144 3.54 -10.25 9.60
CA LEU A 144 2.92 -9.81 10.85
C LEU A 144 2.95 -10.89 11.93
N ILE A 145 2.72 -12.16 11.57
CA ILE A 145 2.82 -13.30 12.49
C ILE A 145 4.22 -13.37 13.10
N GLU A 146 5.27 -13.34 12.28
CA GLU A 146 6.65 -13.41 12.75
C GLU A 146 7.03 -12.22 13.65
N LEU A 147 6.60 -11.00 13.31
CA LEU A 147 6.91 -9.80 14.09
C LEU A 147 6.14 -9.72 15.41
N PHE A 148 4.84 -9.98 15.40
CA PHE A 148 3.99 -9.80 16.59
C PHE A 148 4.11 -10.97 17.56
N ASN A 149 4.18 -12.22 17.07
CA ASN A 149 4.18 -13.37 17.97
C ASN A 149 5.43 -13.47 18.85
N GLY A 150 6.56 -12.92 18.39
CA GLY A 150 7.81 -12.85 19.15
C GLY A 150 7.96 -11.61 20.04
N ASN A 151 7.01 -10.66 20.02
CA ASN A 151 7.18 -9.35 20.66
C ASN A 151 5.95 -8.93 21.48
N GLU A 152 5.96 -9.23 22.79
CA GLU A 152 4.86 -8.89 23.70
C GLU A 152 4.51 -7.40 23.74
N THR A 153 5.47 -6.50 23.48
CA THR A 153 5.20 -5.06 23.43
C THR A 153 4.36 -4.70 22.21
N LEU A 154 4.56 -5.36 21.06
CA LEU A 154 3.70 -5.18 19.89
C LEU A 154 2.31 -5.77 20.11
N GLN A 155 2.20 -6.91 20.80
CA GLN A 155 0.91 -7.57 21.08
C GLN A 155 -0.05 -6.72 21.92
N LYS A 156 0.49 -5.82 22.75
CA LYS A 156 -0.29 -4.87 23.57
C LYS A 156 -0.78 -3.65 22.78
N SER A 157 -0.17 -3.38 21.64
CA SER A 157 -0.50 -2.22 20.80
C SER A 157 -1.53 -2.61 19.74
N PRO A 158 -2.61 -1.82 19.55
CA PRO A 158 -3.50 -2.05 18.43
C PRO A 158 -2.76 -1.78 17.11
N LEU A 159 -2.89 -2.71 16.17
CA LEU A 159 -2.36 -2.63 14.82
C LEU A 159 -3.34 -1.88 13.93
N TYR A 160 -2.89 -0.79 13.32
CA TYR A 160 -3.61 -0.09 12.26
C TYR A 160 -2.89 -0.29 10.94
N ILE A 161 -3.64 -0.59 9.88
CA ILE A 161 -3.10 -0.75 8.52
C ILE A 161 -3.48 0.49 7.73
N PHE A 162 -2.49 1.28 7.35
CA PHE A 162 -2.66 2.48 6.53
C PHE A 162 -2.00 2.25 5.18
N ALA A 163 -2.60 2.82 4.14
CA ALA A 163 -2.04 2.73 2.81
C ALA A 163 -2.38 3.94 1.94
N GLU A 164 -1.68 4.06 0.83
CA GLU A 164 -2.03 4.98 -0.24
C GLU A 164 -2.05 4.36 -1.64
N SER A 165 -2.83 4.94 -2.56
CA SER A 165 -2.91 4.54 -3.97
C SER A 165 -3.21 3.05 -4.11
N TYR A 166 -2.46 2.30 -4.93
CA TYR A 166 -2.62 0.85 -5.08
C TYR A 166 -2.48 0.08 -3.75
N GLY A 167 -1.78 0.65 -2.77
CA GLY A 167 -1.58 0.07 -1.44
C GLY A 167 -2.91 -0.14 -0.72
N GLY A 168 -3.96 0.61 -1.06
CA GLY A 168 -5.30 0.40 -0.53
C GLY A 168 -5.86 -1.00 -0.83
N LYS A 169 -5.55 -1.59 -1.99
CA LYS A 169 -5.92 -2.98 -2.30
C LYS A 169 -5.19 -3.97 -1.40
N PHE A 170 -3.89 -3.77 -1.21
CA PHE A 170 -3.10 -4.57 -0.28
C PHE A 170 -3.62 -4.43 1.15
N ALA A 171 -3.96 -3.22 1.59
CA ALA A 171 -4.49 -2.97 2.93
C ALA A 171 -5.86 -3.62 3.17
N SER A 172 -6.78 -3.56 2.21
CA SER A 172 -8.07 -4.23 2.32
C SER A 172 -7.94 -5.75 2.38
N ALA A 173 -7.13 -6.33 1.48
CA ALA A 173 -6.86 -7.77 1.48
C ALA A 173 -6.09 -8.24 2.74
N LEU A 174 -5.09 -7.46 3.18
CA LEU A 174 -4.35 -7.71 4.40
C LEU A 174 -5.24 -7.59 5.64
N GLY A 175 -6.09 -6.57 5.71
CA GLY A 175 -7.00 -6.37 6.83
C GLY A 175 -7.86 -7.62 7.06
N LEU A 176 -8.41 -8.19 5.99
CA LEU A 176 -9.22 -9.40 6.06
C LEU A 176 -8.40 -10.62 6.48
N THR A 177 -7.28 -10.88 5.81
CA THR A 177 -6.43 -12.06 6.08
C THR A 177 -5.76 -12.00 7.47
N ALA A 178 -5.37 -10.81 7.93
CA ALA A 178 -4.84 -10.58 9.27
C ALA A 178 -5.92 -10.80 10.34
N LEU A 179 -7.15 -10.31 10.11
CA LEU A 179 -8.28 -10.54 11.02
C LEU A 179 -8.61 -12.03 11.14
N GLU A 180 -8.67 -12.75 10.03
CA GLU A 180 -8.86 -14.21 10.02
C GLU A 180 -7.74 -14.94 10.78
N ALA A 181 -6.49 -14.49 10.63
CA ALA A 181 -5.36 -15.04 11.37
C ALA A 181 -5.43 -14.74 12.87
N ILE A 182 -5.95 -13.58 13.27
CA ILE A 182 -6.20 -13.21 14.67
C ILE A 182 -7.31 -14.07 15.28
N GLU A 183 -8.45 -14.19 14.58
CA GLU A 183 -9.58 -15.04 15.00
C GLU A 183 -9.17 -16.51 15.14
N ALA A 184 -8.28 -16.99 14.27
CA ALA A 184 -7.71 -18.33 14.34
C ALA A 184 -6.58 -18.50 15.39
N GLY A 185 -6.21 -17.44 16.11
CA GLY A 185 -5.13 -17.44 17.11
C GLY A 185 -3.72 -17.62 16.54
N LYS A 186 -3.55 -17.48 15.22
CA LYS A 186 -2.25 -17.58 14.52
C LYS A 186 -1.45 -16.29 14.62
N LEU A 187 -2.14 -15.15 14.54
CA LEU A 187 -1.55 -13.82 14.71
C LEU A 187 -1.95 -13.25 16.08
N LYS A 188 -0.97 -13.03 16.96
CA LYS A 188 -1.18 -12.40 18.27
C LYS A 188 -1.17 -10.87 18.11
N ALA A 189 -2.24 -10.33 17.55
CA ALA A 189 -2.41 -8.89 17.40
C ALA A 189 -3.87 -8.49 17.66
N GLN A 190 -4.10 -7.20 17.87
CA GLN A 190 -5.43 -6.61 17.90
C GLN A 190 -5.55 -5.69 16.70
N LEU A 191 -6.46 -5.96 15.77
CA LEU A 191 -6.68 -5.08 14.63
C LEU A 191 -7.51 -3.86 15.07
N GLY A 192 -6.89 -2.69 15.02
CA GLY A 192 -7.52 -1.41 15.39
C GLY A 192 -8.30 -0.76 14.24
N GLY A 193 -7.94 -1.06 12.98
CA GLY A 193 -8.64 -0.56 11.80
C GLY A 193 -7.78 -0.56 10.54
N VAL A 194 -8.44 -0.27 9.43
CA VAL A 194 -7.82 -0.12 8.09
C VAL A 194 -8.11 1.27 7.57
N ALA A 195 -7.10 1.96 7.04
CA ALA A 195 -7.24 3.29 6.48
C ALA A 195 -6.70 3.36 5.06
N LEU A 196 -7.56 3.82 4.14
CA LEU A 196 -7.35 3.84 2.71
C LEU A 196 -7.22 5.29 2.26
N GLY A 197 -5.98 5.76 2.12
CA GLY A 197 -5.64 7.09 1.61
C GLY A 197 -5.64 7.08 0.10
N ASP A 198 -6.37 7.98 -0.55
CA ASP A 198 -6.33 8.16 -2.02
C ASP A 198 -6.15 6.82 -2.76
N SER A 199 -7.03 5.84 -2.49
CA SER A 199 -6.74 4.44 -2.82
C SER A 199 -7.36 3.97 -4.13
N TRP A 200 -6.61 3.21 -4.93
CA TRP A 200 -7.11 2.56 -6.16
C TRP A 200 -7.90 1.27 -5.82
N ILE A 201 -9.03 1.42 -5.13
CA ILE A 201 -9.79 0.27 -4.58
C ILE A 201 -10.86 -0.29 -5.52
N SER A 202 -11.50 0.57 -6.33
CA SER A 202 -12.57 0.21 -7.26
C SER A 202 -12.31 0.79 -8.65
N PRO A 203 -11.54 0.10 -9.50
CA PRO A 203 -11.18 0.60 -10.82
C PRO A 203 -12.40 0.98 -11.67
N GLU A 204 -13.51 0.24 -11.55
CA GLU A 204 -14.75 0.56 -12.26
C GLU A 204 -15.30 1.93 -11.84
N ASP A 205 -15.36 2.22 -10.54
CA ASP A 205 -15.90 3.49 -10.05
C ASP A 205 -15.00 4.70 -10.38
N TYR A 206 -13.69 4.50 -10.53
CA TYR A 206 -12.75 5.56 -10.91
C TYR A 206 -12.73 5.84 -12.41
N VAL A 207 -12.94 4.80 -13.22
CA VAL A 207 -12.81 4.90 -14.68
C VAL A 207 -14.15 5.21 -15.34
N VAL A 208 -15.26 4.74 -14.77
CA VAL A 208 -16.59 4.81 -15.39
C VAL A 208 -17.43 5.87 -14.70
N CYS A 209 -17.92 6.83 -15.48
CA CYS A 209 -19.00 7.73 -15.07
C CYS A 209 -20.29 7.23 -15.71
N ASP A 210 -21.25 6.78 -14.91
CA ASP A 210 -22.63 6.76 -15.36
C ASP A 210 -23.11 8.21 -15.34
N LEU A 211 -23.31 8.81 -16.52
CA LEU A 211 -23.62 10.25 -16.68
C LEU A 211 -25.03 10.63 -16.18
N GLN A 212 -25.82 9.66 -15.71
CA GLN A 212 -27.20 9.92 -15.32
C GLN A 212 -27.37 10.88 -14.12
N PRO A 213 -26.55 10.85 -13.05
CA PRO A 213 -26.68 11.77 -11.92
C PRO A 213 -26.35 13.23 -12.25
N LEU A 214 -25.64 13.51 -13.35
CA LEU A 214 -25.26 14.89 -13.73
C LEU A 214 -26.45 15.72 -14.23
N LYS A 215 -27.50 15.07 -14.77
CA LYS A 215 -28.73 15.76 -15.17
C LYS A 215 -29.53 16.24 -13.95
N ASP A 216 -29.50 15.47 -12.86
CA ASP A 216 -30.25 15.79 -11.64
C ASP A 216 -29.52 16.81 -10.75
N LEU A 217 -28.19 16.89 -10.84
CA LEU A 217 -27.38 17.84 -10.08
C LEU A 217 -27.61 19.32 -10.50
N PHE A 218 -27.94 19.56 -11.77
CA PHE A 218 -28.29 20.91 -12.26
C PHE A 218 -29.73 21.33 -11.90
N VAL A 219 -30.59 20.40 -11.50
CA VAL A 219 -31.99 20.69 -11.16
C VAL A 219 -32.15 21.11 -9.70
N LEU A 220 -31.20 20.76 -8.82
CA LEU A 220 -31.31 21.00 -7.36
C LEU A 220 -30.86 22.39 -6.88
N HIS A 221 -30.60 23.35 -7.77
CA HIS A 221 -30.23 24.73 -7.37
C HIS A 221 -31.41 25.71 -7.29
N ASN A 222 -32.64 25.21 -7.14
CA ASN A 222 -33.80 26.03 -6.80
C ASN A 222 -34.71 25.30 -5.81
N GLU A 223 -35.00 26.01 -4.71
CA GLU A 223 -36.04 25.79 -3.69
C GLU A 223 -35.69 24.88 -2.47
N ASP A 224 -35.33 25.58 -1.39
CA ASP A 224 -35.80 25.45 0.01
C ASP A 224 -35.84 24.09 0.76
N SER A 225 -35.17 24.12 1.92
CA SER A 225 -35.54 23.50 3.23
C SER A 225 -35.28 22.01 3.51
N HIS A 226 -34.28 21.79 4.39
CA HIS A 226 -34.23 20.86 5.54
C HIS A 226 -34.71 19.39 5.46
N PHE A 227 -33.81 18.51 5.94
CA PHE A 227 -33.99 17.15 6.49
C PHE A 227 -33.94 15.93 5.53
N CYS A 228 -32.82 15.19 5.62
CA CYS A 228 -32.72 13.80 6.10
C CYS A 228 -31.94 12.80 5.20
N LEU A 229 -31.00 12.08 5.83
CA LEU A 229 -30.46 10.75 5.48
C LEU A 229 -29.92 10.52 4.06
N VAL A 230 -28.63 10.82 3.83
CA VAL A 230 -27.87 10.16 2.75
C VAL A 230 -26.49 9.73 3.27
N THR A 231 -26.46 8.61 3.98
CA THR A 231 -25.23 7.97 4.48
C THR A 231 -24.49 7.14 3.43
N HIS A 232 -24.84 7.19 2.13
CA HIS A 232 -24.20 6.32 1.13
C HIS A 232 -24.09 6.86 -0.31
N CYS A 233 -24.43 8.13 -0.60
CA CYS A 233 -24.48 8.57 -1.99
C CYS A 233 -23.79 9.91 -2.28
N CYS A 234 -24.01 10.98 -1.52
CA CYS A 234 -23.61 12.32 -2.00
C CYS A 234 -22.10 12.60 -2.10
N ILE A 235 -21.25 11.95 -1.28
CA ILE A 235 -19.78 12.07 -1.42
C ILE A 235 -19.25 11.15 -2.53
N CYS A 236 -19.90 10.01 -2.78
CA CYS A 236 -19.64 9.18 -3.95
C CYS A 236 -20.11 9.84 -5.25
N THR A 237 -21.18 10.65 -5.24
CA THR A 237 -21.65 11.35 -6.45
C THR A 237 -20.72 12.51 -6.86
N ILE A 238 -20.02 13.14 -5.90
CA ILE A 238 -19.03 14.20 -6.19
C ILE A 238 -17.67 13.63 -6.60
N MET A 239 -17.40 12.33 -6.36
CA MET A 239 -16.14 11.66 -6.74
C MET A 239 -16.31 10.58 -7.83
N LYS A 240 -17.49 10.46 -8.44
CA LYS A 240 -17.73 9.66 -9.66
C LYS A 240 -17.39 10.43 -10.93
N PHE A 241 -16.26 11.14 -10.90
CA PHE A 241 -15.74 11.75 -12.11
C PHE A 241 -14.69 10.84 -12.69
N SER A 242 -15.01 10.21 -13.81
CA SER A 242 -13.96 9.70 -14.69
C SER A 242 -13.04 10.85 -15.08
N TRP A 243 -11.77 10.54 -15.37
CA TRP A 243 -10.74 11.55 -15.61
C TRP A 243 -11.14 12.57 -16.68
N GLY A 244 -11.83 12.14 -17.74
CA GLY A 244 -12.30 12.98 -18.84
C GLY A 244 -13.21 14.14 -18.38
N PRO A 245 -14.40 13.86 -17.83
CA PRO A 245 -15.32 14.87 -17.30
C PRO A 245 -14.69 15.89 -16.34
N VAL A 246 -13.89 15.46 -15.35
CA VAL A 246 -13.21 16.43 -14.45
C VAL A 246 -12.28 17.34 -15.22
N LEU A 247 -11.41 16.75 -16.07
CA LEU A 247 -10.46 17.54 -16.83
C LEU A 247 -11.16 18.47 -17.83
N LYS A 248 -12.31 18.08 -18.35
CA LYS A 248 -13.12 18.94 -19.21
C LYS A 248 -13.68 20.13 -18.44
N VAL A 249 -14.27 19.91 -17.27
CA VAL A 249 -14.81 20.97 -16.41
C VAL A 249 -13.70 21.93 -15.98
N MET A 250 -12.51 21.40 -15.70
CA MET A 250 -11.31 22.19 -15.39
C MET A 250 -10.68 22.85 -16.62
N SER A 251 -11.28 22.74 -17.81
CA SER A 251 -10.76 23.27 -19.08
C SER A 251 -9.35 22.78 -19.42
N ARG A 252 -8.98 21.58 -18.95
CA ARG A 252 -7.71 20.92 -19.23
C ARG A 252 -7.74 20.14 -20.54
N ILE A 253 -8.88 19.54 -20.90
CA ILE A 253 -9.05 18.81 -22.17
C ILE A 253 -10.17 19.40 -23.03
N ASP A 254 -10.05 19.23 -24.34
CA ASP A 254 -11.07 19.63 -25.32
C ASP A 254 -12.17 18.56 -25.49
N GLU A 255 -13.10 18.79 -26.42
CA GLU A 255 -14.18 17.83 -26.70
C GLU A 255 -13.67 16.51 -27.29
N ASN A 256 -12.55 16.56 -28.02
CA ASN A 256 -11.95 15.37 -28.62
C ASN A 256 -11.34 14.48 -27.53
N GLY A 257 -10.60 15.07 -26.59
CA GLY A 257 -10.06 14.37 -25.42
C GLY A 257 -11.15 13.78 -24.54
N LEU A 258 -12.26 14.50 -24.34
CA LEU A 258 -13.43 13.98 -23.61
C LEU A 258 -14.06 12.78 -24.32
N ASN A 259 -14.30 12.87 -25.62
CA ASN A 259 -14.92 11.78 -26.38
C ASN A 259 -14.04 10.51 -26.43
N GLN A 260 -12.74 10.67 -26.61
CA GLN A 260 -11.81 9.54 -26.60
C GLN A 260 -11.70 8.90 -25.21
N SER A 261 -11.58 9.71 -24.16
CA SER A 261 -11.51 9.19 -22.78
C SER A 261 -12.80 8.45 -22.40
N ASN A 262 -13.97 8.98 -22.72
CA ASN A 262 -15.25 8.31 -22.48
C ASN A 262 -15.39 6.98 -23.25
N SER A 263 -14.94 6.93 -24.50
CA SER A 263 -14.95 5.70 -25.31
C SER A 263 -14.10 4.60 -24.68
N LEU A 264 -12.89 4.94 -24.20
CA LEU A 264 -12.00 4.00 -23.53
C LEU A 264 -12.56 3.55 -22.16
N ALA A 265 -13.18 4.47 -21.41
CA ALA A 265 -13.85 4.14 -20.15
C ALA A 265 -14.98 3.11 -20.34
N LEU A 266 -15.83 3.28 -21.36
CA LEU A 266 -16.89 2.31 -21.69
C LEU A 266 -16.32 0.95 -22.09
N LYS A 267 -15.21 0.95 -22.85
CA LYS A 267 -14.52 -0.29 -23.24
C LYS A 267 -13.96 -1.03 -22.01
N ILE A 268 -13.40 -0.30 -21.05
CA ILE A 268 -12.92 -0.85 -19.78
C ILE A 268 -14.09 -1.48 -19.01
N GLN A 269 -15.22 -0.77 -18.90
CA GLN A 269 -16.42 -1.30 -18.26
C GLN A 269 -16.88 -2.63 -18.87
N GLN A 270 -16.93 -2.69 -20.21
CA GLN A 270 -17.29 -3.92 -20.91
C GLN A 270 -16.29 -5.05 -20.62
N GLN A 271 -14.99 -4.77 -20.67
CA GLN A 271 -13.96 -5.77 -20.40
C GLN A 271 -14.02 -6.29 -18.96
N LEU A 272 -14.31 -5.42 -17.99
CA LEU A 272 -14.54 -5.81 -16.59
C LEU A 272 -15.76 -6.71 -16.45
N ALA A 273 -16.90 -6.35 -17.07
CA ALA A 273 -18.12 -7.16 -17.07
C ALA A 273 -17.93 -8.54 -17.72
N GLU A 274 -17.02 -8.64 -18.70
CA GLU A 274 -16.64 -9.90 -19.36
C GLU A 274 -15.53 -10.67 -18.61
N GLY A 275 -15.03 -10.17 -17.48
CA GLY A 275 -13.93 -10.78 -16.71
C GLY A 275 -12.56 -10.70 -17.38
N LYS A 276 -12.39 -9.86 -18.42
CA LYS A 276 -11.15 -9.71 -19.20
C LYS A 276 -10.20 -8.69 -18.55
N LEU A 277 -9.67 -9.03 -17.38
CA LEU A 277 -8.88 -8.10 -16.54
C LEU A 277 -7.62 -7.57 -17.22
N GLU A 278 -6.82 -8.41 -17.88
CA GLU A 278 -5.60 -7.94 -18.58
C GLU A 278 -5.92 -6.97 -19.72
N ASN A 279 -6.99 -7.23 -20.47
CA ASN A 279 -7.45 -6.34 -21.53
C ASN A 279 -7.95 -5.00 -20.96
N ALA A 280 -8.62 -5.04 -19.80
CA ALA A 280 -9.03 -3.85 -19.07
C ALA A 280 -7.81 -3.04 -18.63
N THR A 281 -6.78 -3.68 -18.10
CA THR A 281 -5.53 -3.01 -17.69
C THR A 281 -4.84 -2.35 -18.89
N ALA A 282 -4.73 -3.05 -20.01
CA ALA A 282 -4.16 -2.48 -21.24
C ALA A 282 -4.97 -1.27 -21.74
N THR A 283 -6.31 -1.36 -21.70
CA THR A 283 -7.18 -0.26 -22.12
C THR A 283 -7.13 0.92 -21.13
N TRP A 284 -6.93 0.66 -19.84
CA TRP A 284 -6.68 1.69 -18.84
C TRP A 284 -5.37 2.44 -19.11
N SER A 285 -4.28 1.76 -19.48
CA SER A 285 -3.04 2.42 -19.89
C SER A 285 -3.22 3.28 -21.14
N ASP A 286 -4.05 2.85 -22.10
CA ASP A 286 -4.42 3.69 -23.24
C ASP A 286 -5.20 4.94 -22.82
N LEU A 287 -6.11 4.82 -21.84
CA LEU A 287 -6.86 5.95 -21.29
C LEU A 287 -5.92 6.97 -20.62
N GLU A 288 -4.99 6.52 -19.80
CA GLU A 288 -3.97 7.38 -19.16
C GLU A 288 -3.19 8.17 -20.21
N ARG A 289 -2.74 7.49 -21.28
CA ARG A 289 -2.03 8.12 -22.39
C ARG A 289 -2.86 9.17 -23.13
N VAL A 290 -4.16 8.90 -23.36
CA VAL A 290 -5.09 9.88 -23.96
C VAL A 290 -5.21 11.09 -23.05
N ILE A 291 -5.39 10.90 -21.75
CA ILE A 291 -5.49 12.01 -20.81
C ILE A 291 -4.22 12.86 -20.82
N LEU A 292 -3.03 12.27 -20.74
CA LEU A 292 -1.76 13.00 -20.82
C LEU A 292 -1.67 13.85 -22.09
N LEU A 293 -1.96 13.22 -23.24
CA LEU A 293 -1.86 13.86 -24.55
C LEU A 293 -2.78 15.08 -24.69
N TYR A 294 -4.04 14.95 -24.27
CA TYR A 294 -5.04 16.00 -24.46
C TYR A 294 -5.03 17.08 -23.37
N SER A 295 -4.34 16.84 -22.25
CA SER A 295 -4.32 17.73 -21.09
C SER A 295 -3.06 18.59 -20.97
N ASN A 296 -2.18 18.55 -21.97
CA ASN A 296 -0.85 19.17 -21.92
C ASN A 296 0.01 18.59 -20.78
N ASN A 297 0.01 17.26 -20.64
CA ASN A 297 0.73 16.52 -19.60
C ASN A 297 0.33 16.93 -18.17
N VAL A 298 -0.97 16.89 -17.86
CA VAL A 298 -1.45 17.14 -16.49
C VAL A 298 -0.80 16.19 -15.48
N ASP A 299 -0.47 16.70 -14.29
CA ASP A 299 -0.05 15.85 -13.17
C ASP A 299 -1.28 15.15 -12.55
N PHE A 300 -1.31 13.81 -12.62
CA PHE A 300 -2.39 13.00 -12.07
C PHE A 300 -2.54 13.08 -10.55
N TYR A 301 -1.46 13.42 -9.85
CA TYR A 301 -1.42 13.57 -8.40
C TYR A 301 -1.64 15.02 -7.96
N ASN A 302 -1.67 15.97 -8.90
CA ASN A 302 -2.09 17.35 -8.68
C ASN A 302 -2.54 18.00 -10.00
N PHE A 303 -3.82 17.94 -10.32
CA PHE A 303 -4.33 18.40 -11.62
C PHE A 303 -4.24 19.91 -11.87
N LEU A 304 -3.80 20.66 -10.86
CA LEU A 304 -3.48 22.08 -10.98
C LEU A 304 -2.08 22.32 -11.57
N LEU A 305 -1.27 21.27 -11.75
CA LEU A 305 0.09 21.34 -12.27
C LEU A 305 0.23 20.63 -13.62
N ASP A 306 1.19 21.08 -14.42
CA ASP A 306 1.65 20.40 -15.63
C ASP A 306 2.99 19.74 -15.32
N TYR A 307 3.22 18.57 -15.92
CA TYR A 307 4.41 17.77 -15.69
C TYR A 307 5.73 18.45 -16.16
N GLU A 308 5.67 19.36 -17.14
CA GLU A 308 6.89 19.90 -17.79
C GLU A 308 7.06 21.44 -17.77
N SER A 309 6.13 22.23 -17.19
CA SER A 309 6.23 23.70 -17.24
C SER A 309 7.06 24.30 -16.09
N ASN A 310 8.22 24.90 -16.45
CA ASN A 310 9.18 25.48 -15.51
C ASN A 310 8.97 26.99 -15.27
N SER A 311 8.77 27.42 -14.00
CA SER A 311 9.11 28.78 -13.53
C SER A 311 9.26 28.83 -11.99
N ALA A 312 10.20 29.66 -11.53
CA ALA A 312 10.90 29.62 -10.25
C ALA A 312 10.12 30.10 -8.99
N ALA A 313 8.81 29.85 -8.91
CA ALA A 313 7.97 30.37 -7.82
C ALA A 313 7.23 29.32 -6.97
N VAL A 314 7.58 28.03 -7.06
CA VAL A 314 6.82 26.97 -6.37
C VAL A 314 7.75 25.90 -5.76
N THR A 315 8.58 26.30 -4.80
CA THR A 315 9.65 25.43 -4.26
C THR A 315 9.14 24.29 -3.36
N GLU A 316 7.92 24.37 -2.79
CA GLU A 316 7.39 23.31 -1.91
C GLU A 316 6.51 22.27 -2.61
N SER A 317 5.69 22.64 -3.61
CA SER A 317 4.87 21.65 -4.34
C SER A 317 5.64 20.91 -5.44
N ARG A 318 6.67 21.56 -6.03
CA ARG A 318 7.58 20.93 -7.02
C ARG A 318 8.27 19.69 -6.48
N ILE A 319 8.53 19.62 -5.17
CA ILE A 319 9.20 18.50 -4.52
C ILE A 319 8.28 17.27 -4.38
N ARG A 320 6.96 17.47 -4.31
CA ARG A 320 5.96 16.39 -4.15
C ARG A 320 5.56 15.76 -5.49
N SER A 321 5.41 16.59 -6.52
CA SER A 321 4.95 16.21 -7.86
C SER A 321 6.06 15.70 -8.79
N ASN A 322 7.25 16.32 -8.79
CA ASN A 322 8.35 15.89 -9.69
C ASN A 322 8.84 14.48 -9.40
N ARG A 323 8.63 13.96 -8.18
CA ARG A 323 9.20 12.69 -7.82
C ARG A 323 8.41 11.50 -8.33
N TYR A 324 7.11 11.59 -8.70
CA TYR A 324 6.28 10.41 -8.97
C TYR A 324 6.37 9.83 -10.39
N ILE A 325 6.65 10.62 -11.45
CA ILE A 325 6.63 10.11 -12.84
C ILE A 325 8.04 9.85 -13.44
N GLU A 326 9.12 10.28 -12.77
CA GLU A 326 10.42 9.56 -12.90
C GLU A 326 10.29 8.09 -12.44
N ARG A 327 9.19 7.73 -11.73
CA ARG A 327 8.96 6.39 -11.15
C ARG A 327 8.27 5.39 -12.07
N THR A 328 7.60 5.79 -13.15
CA THR A 328 6.84 4.86 -14.03
C THR A 328 7.48 4.57 -15.39
N SER A 329 8.45 5.37 -15.84
CA SER A 329 8.97 5.26 -17.22
C SER A 329 10.30 4.52 -17.39
N THR A 330 11.10 4.32 -16.34
CA THR A 330 12.23 3.37 -16.38
C THR A 330 12.56 2.90 -14.96
N GLY A 331 12.55 1.58 -14.70
CA GLY A 331 12.99 1.00 -13.42
C GLY A 331 14.45 1.34 -13.04
N ALA A 332 15.21 1.97 -13.94
CA ALA A 332 16.56 2.47 -13.72
C ALA A 332 16.64 3.93 -13.22
N GLY A 333 15.59 4.75 -13.41
CA GLY A 333 15.57 6.17 -13.03
C GLY A 333 15.46 6.39 -11.52
N ALA A 334 14.56 5.64 -10.86
CA ALA A 334 14.35 5.76 -9.41
C ALA A 334 15.55 5.32 -8.56
N ALA A 335 16.41 4.43 -9.08
CA ALA A 335 17.66 4.03 -8.43
C ALA A 335 18.73 5.15 -8.45
N ASN A 336 18.65 6.07 -9.42
CA ASN A 336 19.62 7.16 -9.65
C ASN A 336 19.10 8.55 -9.27
N GLY A 337 17.84 8.68 -8.82
CA GLY A 337 17.26 9.91 -8.28
C GLY A 337 17.65 10.18 -6.82
N GLY A 338 17.19 11.30 -6.25
CA GLY A 338 17.53 11.72 -4.86
C GLY A 338 17.28 10.63 -3.81
N LEU A 339 16.11 9.98 -3.86
CA LEU A 339 15.78 8.90 -2.95
C LEU A 339 16.58 7.62 -3.24
N GLY A 340 16.84 7.28 -4.51
CA GLY A 340 17.69 6.15 -4.88
C GLY A 340 19.11 6.28 -4.33
N ASN A 341 19.69 7.47 -4.45
CA ASN A 341 21.00 7.81 -3.91
C ASN A 341 21.02 7.73 -2.37
N LEU A 342 19.95 8.16 -1.71
CA LEU A 342 19.79 8.04 -0.27
C LEU A 342 19.73 6.57 0.16
N MET A 343 18.82 5.81 -0.44
CA MET A 343 18.51 4.44 -0.07
C MET A 343 19.69 3.50 -0.35
N ASN A 344 20.26 3.56 -1.55
CA ASN A 344 21.42 2.74 -1.93
C ASN A 344 22.75 3.25 -1.35
N GLY A 345 22.80 4.47 -0.83
CA GLY A 345 23.99 5.08 -0.25
C GLY A 345 23.98 5.06 1.29
N PRO A 346 23.75 6.20 1.97
CA PRO A 346 23.80 6.29 3.43
C PRO A 346 22.90 5.29 4.16
N ILE A 347 21.68 5.05 3.68
CA ILE A 347 20.73 4.15 4.35
C ILE A 347 21.20 2.70 4.26
N ARG A 348 21.57 2.22 3.08
CA ARG A 348 22.17 0.88 2.93
C ARG A 348 23.36 0.67 3.87
N LYS A 349 24.24 1.68 3.99
CA LYS A 349 25.40 1.65 4.92
C LYS A 349 24.98 1.59 6.39
N LYS A 350 23.88 2.24 6.77
CA LYS A 350 23.29 2.16 8.12
C LYS A 350 22.72 0.77 8.39
N LEU A 351 21.94 0.24 7.44
CA LEU A 351 21.20 -1.01 7.60
C LEU A 351 22.11 -2.24 7.69
N LYS A 352 23.20 -2.27 6.91
CA LYS A 352 24.26 -3.31 6.87
C LYS A 352 23.82 -4.74 6.50
N ILE A 353 22.52 -5.05 6.55
CA ILE A 353 21.97 -6.37 6.30
C ILE A 353 21.46 -6.57 4.87
N ILE A 354 21.48 -5.52 4.03
CA ILE A 354 20.99 -5.60 2.65
C ILE A 354 21.93 -6.49 1.83
N PRO A 355 21.46 -7.61 1.26
CA PRO A 355 22.30 -8.50 0.47
C PRO A 355 22.99 -7.79 -0.68
N VAL A 356 24.22 -8.20 -1.01
CA VAL A 356 25.08 -7.53 -2.01
C VAL A 356 24.41 -7.47 -3.40
N ASN A 357 23.60 -8.47 -3.75
CA ASN A 357 22.86 -8.56 -5.01
C ASN A 357 21.53 -7.80 -5.02
N VAL A 358 21.05 -7.29 -3.89
CA VAL A 358 19.82 -6.50 -3.80
C VAL A 358 20.18 -5.03 -3.94
N THR A 359 19.56 -4.32 -4.86
CA THR A 359 19.64 -2.85 -5.00
C THR A 359 18.26 -2.27 -4.77
N TRP A 360 18.15 -1.23 -3.95
CA TRP A 360 16.86 -0.57 -3.71
C TRP A 360 16.31 0.00 -5.02
N GLN A 361 15.03 -0.25 -5.26
CA GLN A 361 14.26 0.31 -6.35
C GLN A 361 13.03 1.03 -5.79
N GLY A 362 12.73 2.21 -6.30
CA GLY A 362 11.53 2.95 -5.89
C GLY A 362 10.25 2.20 -6.22
N GLN A 363 10.18 1.65 -7.43
CA GLN A 363 9.08 0.79 -7.88
C GLN A 363 9.64 -0.54 -8.39
N GLY A 364 9.10 -1.66 -7.92
CA GLY A 364 9.48 -3.00 -8.36
C GLY A 364 8.95 -3.31 -9.76
N SER A 365 9.82 -3.32 -10.77
CA SER A 365 9.42 -3.56 -12.17
C SER A 365 8.79 -4.94 -12.39
N LEU A 366 9.33 -5.97 -11.73
CA LEU A 366 8.78 -7.33 -11.76
C LEU A 366 7.36 -7.40 -11.18
N VAL A 367 7.10 -6.63 -10.13
CA VAL A 367 5.78 -6.56 -9.49
C VAL A 367 4.78 -5.89 -10.43
N SER A 368 5.12 -4.75 -11.02
CA SER A 368 4.23 -4.05 -11.95
C SER A 368 3.80 -4.94 -13.12
N ALA A 369 4.74 -5.71 -13.69
CA ALA A 369 4.44 -6.66 -14.76
C ALA A 369 3.60 -7.87 -14.29
N ALA A 370 3.85 -8.39 -13.08
CA ALA A 370 3.14 -9.53 -12.54
C ALA A 370 1.66 -9.23 -12.22
N PHE A 371 1.34 -7.97 -11.90
CA PHE A 371 0.01 -7.54 -11.46
C PHE A 371 -0.94 -7.13 -12.58
N VAL A 372 -0.55 -7.23 -13.85
CA VAL A 372 -1.42 -6.84 -15.00
C VAL A 372 -2.79 -7.52 -14.95
N GLY A 373 -2.86 -8.76 -14.48
CA GLY A 373 -4.10 -9.53 -14.34
C GLY A 373 -4.96 -9.19 -13.11
N ASP A 374 -4.43 -8.46 -12.12
CA ASP A 374 -5.15 -8.10 -10.88
C ASP A 374 -5.36 -6.59 -10.73
N PHE A 375 -4.62 -5.78 -11.51
CA PHE A 375 -4.62 -4.32 -11.43
C PHE A 375 -6.02 -3.69 -11.58
N MET A 376 -6.85 -4.25 -12.47
CA MET A 376 -8.22 -3.77 -12.71
C MET A 376 -9.29 -4.49 -11.88
N LYS A 377 -8.92 -5.45 -11.04
CA LYS A 377 -9.87 -6.16 -10.18
C LYS A 377 -10.28 -5.28 -8.98
N PRO A 378 -11.57 -5.06 -8.71
CA PRO A 378 -12.02 -4.29 -7.54
C PRO A 378 -11.77 -5.06 -6.24
N ARG A 379 -11.57 -4.32 -5.15
CA ARG A 379 -11.34 -4.85 -3.79
C ARG A 379 -12.28 -4.25 -2.75
N ILE A 380 -13.49 -3.90 -3.19
CA ILE A 380 -14.55 -3.37 -2.30
C ILE A 380 -15.15 -4.50 -1.44
N GLU A 381 -15.24 -5.72 -1.96
CA GLU A 381 -15.82 -6.83 -1.19
C GLU A 381 -15.07 -7.12 0.11
N GLU A 382 -13.75 -6.94 0.12
CA GLU A 382 -12.93 -7.06 1.32
C GLU A 382 -13.25 -5.95 2.34
N VAL A 383 -13.55 -4.74 1.87
CA VAL A 383 -14.01 -3.63 2.72
C VAL A 383 -15.37 -3.97 3.34
N ASP A 384 -16.31 -4.49 2.55
CA ASP A 384 -17.64 -4.89 3.05
C ASP A 384 -17.52 -6.00 4.11
N LYS A 385 -16.65 -6.99 3.89
CA LYS A 385 -16.37 -8.07 4.86
C LYS A 385 -15.76 -7.53 6.15
N LEU A 386 -14.84 -6.57 6.06
CA LEU A 386 -14.24 -5.93 7.23
C LEU A 386 -15.27 -5.16 8.05
N LEU A 387 -16.11 -4.36 7.40
CA LEU A 387 -17.18 -3.61 8.04
C LEU A 387 -18.21 -4.56 8.69
N ALA A 388 -18.58 -5.64 8.01
CA ALA A 388 -19.50 -6.65 8.54
C ALA A 388 -18.95 -7.37 9.79
N LYS A 389 -17.62 -7.48 9.91
CA LYS A 389 -16.93 -8.00 11.10
C LYS A 389 -16.66 -6.94 12.18
N GLY A 390 -17.14 -5.70 11.99
CA GLY A 390 -17.00 -4.61 12.94
C GLY A 390 -15.63 -3.92 12.95
N VAL A 391 -14.80 -4.14 11.92
CA VAL A 391 -13.54 -3.41 11.76
C VAL A 391 -13.84 -2.01 11.25
N ASN A 392 -13.21 -1.00 11.87
CA ASN A 392 -13.31 0.36 11.38
C ASN A 392 -12.47 0.53 10.10
N VAL A 393 -13.12 0.90 9.00
CA VAL A 393 -12.47 1.24 7.73
C VAL A 393 -12.63 2.74 7.48
N THR A 394 -11.52 3.47 7.36
CA THR A 394 -11.49 4.91 7.10
C THR A 394 -10.99 5.18 5.69
N VAL A 395 -11.71 5.97 4.91
CA VAL A 395 -11.25 6.46 3.60
C VAL A 395 -10.90 7.94 3.72
N TYR A 396 -9.72 8.35 3.27
CA TYR A 396 -9.31 9.75 3.26
C TYR A 396 -8.71 10.14 1.91
N ASN A 397 -9.01 11.34 1.42
CA ASN A 397 -8.60 11.79 0.10
C ASN A 397 -8.05 13.22 0.11
N GLY A 398 -7.04 13.46 -0.72
CA GLY A 398 -6.54 14.79 -1.05
C GLY A 398 -7.42 15.46 -2.12
N GLN A 399 -7.85 16.69 -1.89
CA GLN A 399 -8.80 17.40 -2.78
C GLN A 399 -8.26 17.76 -4.17
N VAL A 400 -6.97 17.58 -4.44
CA VAL A 400 -6.30 18.03 -5.67
C VAL A 400 -5.86 16.88 -6.58
N ARG A 401 -6.23 15.63 -6.28
CA ARG A 401 -5.83 14.46 -7.07
C ARG A 401 -6.90 14.07 -8.10
N ILE A 402 -6.47 13.58 -9.27
CA ILE A 402 -7.35 12.93 -10.28
C ILE A 402 -7.11 11.41 -10.32
N SER A 403 -5.88 10.96 -10.10
CA SER A 403 -5.58 9.57 -9.79
C SER A 403 -5.45 9.39 -8.27
N PRO A 404 -5.98 8.30 -7.69
CA PRO A 404 -5.71 7.92 -6.31
C PRO A 404 -4.19 7.78 -6.03
#